data_AF-A0A6S7JLJ6-F1
#
_entry.id   AF-A0A6S7JLJ6-F1
#
_cell.length_a   1.000
_cell.length_b   1.000
_cell.length_c   1.000
_cell.angle_alpha   90.00
_cell.angle_beta   90.00
_cell.angle_gamma   90.00
#
_symmetry.space_group_name_H-M   'P 1'
#
loop_
_entity.id
_entity.type
_entity.pdbx_description
1 polymer ?
#
loop_
_entity_poly.entity_id
_entity_poly.type
_entity_poly.pdbx_seq_one_letter_code
_entity_poly.pdbx_strand_id
1 'polypeptide(L)'
;MAVSNNSLFDATTALFVNDIIDESEFVALYDNTKTKSPEFQYWEYQKVEMQLQYMTNDECRSDFRVDLADLAVLAEALRIPEKFVCPNRTVATGMEGLCVALRRFAYPCRFSDMIPRFGRSVSELCVIASEMTDHIYNTHGYLLTDLNQPGLHPDRLQEHANAVHDAGGALENCWGFVDVTVRPICRPGENQRVMYNGHKRIHAIKFQSVVAPNGLIANLYGPIEGKRHDAGMLRMSGLLDQLDQPTGDIINYFKFMDFKKNLKIGLSAVGKMYSVCALLRNALTCFYGSTTSSYFGVDPPTLQEYYQLN
;
A
#
# COMPACT_ATOMS: atom_id res chain seq x y z
N MET A 1 -5.83 25.38 -29.36
CA MET A 1 -4.44 25.69 -28.93
C MET A 1 -4.47 25.94 -27.43
N ALA A 2 -3.73 25.15 -26.65
CA ALA A 2 -3.63 25.36 -25.22
C ALA A 2 -2.64 26.51 -24.96
N VAL A 3 -3.16 27.68 -24.59
CA VAL A 3 -2.36 28.82 -24.16
C VAL A 3 -1.74 28.46 -22.80
N SER A 4 -0.42 28.61 -22.66
CA SER A 4 0.27 28.28 -21.41
C SER A 4 -0.04 29.35 -20.36
N ASN A 5 -0.10 29.00 -19.06
CA ASN A 5 -0.38 29.98 -18.00
C ASN A 5 0.63 31.13 -17.97
N ASN A 6 1.88 30.86 -18.38
CA ASN A 6 2.91 31.90 -18.49
C ASN A 6 2.51 32.96 -19.53
N SER A 7 1.99 32.56 -20.70
CA SER A 7 1.54 33.52 -21.71
C SER A 7 0.30 34.35 -21.33
N LEU A 8 -0.54 33.85 -20.41
CA LEU A 8 -1.70 34.59 -19.92
C LEU A 8 -1.28 35.61 -18.85
N PHE A 9 -0.35 35.24 -17.96
CA PHE A 9 0.24 36.16 -16.99
C PHE A 9 1.01 37.31 -17.65
N ASP A 10 1.81 37.00 -18.68
CA ASP A 10 2.56 38.00 -19.43
C ASP A 10 1.61 38.98 -20.15
N ALA A 11 0.47 38.48 -20.67
CA ALA A 11 -0.55 39.32 -21.27
C ALA A 11 -1.26 40.21 -20.23
N THR A 12 -1.67 39.66 -19.09
CA THR A 12 -2.30 40.44 -18.00
C THR A 12 -1.37 41.51 -17.45
N THR A 13 -0.08 41.20 -17.30
CA THR A 13 0.95 42.17 -16.87
C THR A 13 1.16 43.26 -17.91
N ALA A 14 1.21 42.90 -19.20
CA ALA A 14 1.31 43.89 -20.27
C ALA A 14 0.09 44.83 -20.30
N LEU A 15 -1.12 44.33 -20.11
CA LEU A 15 -2.33 45.17 -20.07
C LEU A 15 -2.29 46.18 -18.91
N PHE A 16 -1.82 45.76 -17.73
CA PHE A 16 -1.69 46.65 -16.57
C PHE A 16 -0.60 47.70 -16.75
N VAL A 17 0.58 47.30 -17.25
CA VAL A 17 1.70 48.23 -17.50
C VAL A 17 1.36 49.28 -18.58
N ASN A 18 0.44 48.97 -19.48
CA ASN A 18 -0.04 49.92 -20.50
C ASN A 18 -1.30 50.70 -20.06
N ASP A 19 -1.65 50.69 -18.77
CA ASP A 19 -2.82 51.37 -18.20
C ASP A 19 -4.15 51.00 -18.90
N ILE A 20 -4.24 49.79 -19.47
CA ILE A 20 -5.46 49.30 -20.14
C ILE A 20 -6.45 48.72 -19.12
N ILE A 21 -5.92 48.16 -18.03
CA ILE A 21 -6.69 47.62 -16.90
C ILE A 21 -6.19 48.27 -15.62
N ASP A 22 -7.09 48.46 -14.66
CA ASP A 22 -6.73 49.02 -13.35
C ASP A 22 -6.17 47.97 -12.37
N GLU A 23 -5.74 48.40 -11.19
CA GLU A 23 -5.16 47.51 -10.17
C GLU A 23 -6.17 46.45 -9.70
N SER A 24 -7.46 46.80 -9.61
CA SER A 24 -8.51 45.87 -9.19
C SER A 24 -8.78 44.80 -10.26
N GLU A 25 -8.78 45.21 -11.53
CA GLU A 25 -8.92 44.33 -12.69
C GLU A 25 -7.68 43.44 -12.88
N PHE A 26 -6.48 43.98 -12.63
CA PHE A 26 -5.24 43.22 -12.65
C PHE A 26 -5.24 42.12 -11.58
N VAL A 27 -5.62 42.44 -10.34
CA VAL A 27 -5.73 41.44 -9.26
C VAL A 27 -6.75 40.36 -9.63
N ALA A 28 -7.94 40.75 -10.11
CA ALA A 28 -8.97 39.79 -10.50
C ALA A 28 -8.52 38.87 -11.65
N LEU A 29 -7.84 39.42 -12.67
CA LEU A 29 -7.32 38.63 -13.78
C LEU A 29 -6.14 37.76 -13.34
N TYR A 30 -5.24 38.30 -12.53
CA TYR A 30 -4.10 37.57 -11.97
C TYR A 30 -4.55 36.35 -11.17
N ASP A 31 -5.53 36.50 -10.27
CA ASP A 31 -6.09 35.42 -9.46
C ASP A 31 -6.74 34.33 -10.33
N ASN A 32 -7.44 34.74 -11.40
CA ASN A 32 -8.02 33.82 -12.38
C ASN A 32 -6.96 33.13 -13.27
N THR A 33 -5.81 33.75 -13.52
CA THR A 33 -4.73 33.16 -14.35
C THR A 33 -3.85 32.18 -13.56
N LYS A 34 -3.71 32.37 -12.24
CA LYS A 34 -2.89 31.53 -11.36
C LYS A 34 -3.56 30.21 -10.98
N THR A 35 -4.88 30.19 -10.89
CA THR A 35 -5.66 29.05 -10.36
C THR A 35 -5.90 27.98 -11.43
N LYS A 36 -4.87 27.18 -11.73
CA LYS A 36 -5.05 25.90 -12.43
C LYS A 36 -5.69 24.82 -11.55
N SER A 37 -5.70 25.02 -10.24
CA SER A 37 -6.21 24.09 -9.23
C SER A 37 -7.28 24.80 -8.40
N PRO A 38 -8.36 24.11 -8.01
CA PRO A 38 -9.34 24.67 -7.09
C PRO A 38 -8.64 25.11 -5.80
N GLU A 39 -8.90 26.34 -5.36
CA GLU A 39 -8.43 26.81 -4.06
C GLU A 39 -9.35 26.23 -2.98
N PHE A 40 -8.87 25.21 -2.29
CA PHE A 40 -9.58 24.60 -1.17
C PHE A 40 -9.23 25.36 0.11
N GLN A 41 -10.23 25.80 0.87
CA GLN A 41 -10.05 26.47 2.17
C GLN A 41 -9.74 25.45 3.28
N TYR A 42 -8.64 24.71 3.12
CA TYR A 42 -8.27 23.63 4.03
C TYR A 42 -8.02 24.10 5.47
N TRP A 43 -7.68 25.38 5.66
CA TRP A 43 -7.46 26.01 6.95
C TRP A 43 -8.74 26.17 7.79
N GLU A 44 -9.93 25.99 7.20
CA GLU A 44 -11.21 26.03 7.93
C GLU A 44 -11.47 24.73 8.70
N TYR A 45 -10.75 23.66 8.39
CA TYR A 45 -10.91 22.35 9.00
C TYR A 45 -9.86 22.09 10.06
N GLN A 46 -10.27 21.42 11.14
CA GLN A 46 -9.36 20.98 12.19
C GLN A 46 -8.51 19.80 11.71
N LYS A 47 -7.34 19.62 12.32
CA LYS A 47 -6.50 18.44 12.10
C LYS A 47 -7.14 17.18 12.66
N VAL A 48 -6.80 16.03 12.08
CA VAL A 48 -7.39 14.72 12.43
C VAL A 48 -7.28 14.39 13.91
N GLU A 49 -6.17 14.75 14.57
CA GLU A 49 -5.96 14.48 16.00
C GLU A 49 -7.01 15.14 16.90
N MET A 50 -7.45 16.34 16.56
CA MET A 50 -8.52 17.05 17.27
C MET A 50 -9.89 16.41 17.02
N GLN A 51 -10.05 15.70 15.89
CA GLN A 51 -11.29 15.03 15.51
C GLN A 51 -11.38 13.61 16.10
N LEU A 52 -10.26 12.89 16.23
CA LEU A 52 -10.20 11.51 16.72
C LEU A 52 -10.84 11.34 18.10
N GLN A 53 -10.66 12.30 19.01
CA GLN A 53 -11.24 12.27 20.36
C GLN A 53 -12.78 12.26 20.38
N TYR A 54 -13.43 12.61 19.28
CA TYR A 54 -14.89 12.65 19.15
C TYR A 54 -15.43 11.59 18.17
N MET A 55 -14.57 10.81 17.54
CA MET A 55 -15.01 9.77 16.60
C MET A 55 -15.51 8.54 17.34
N THR A 56 -16.58 7.94 16.82
CA THR A 56 -17.02 6.59 17.20
C THR A 56 -16.13 5.52 16.54
N ASN A 57 -16.14 4.29 17.07
CA ASN A 57 -15.43 3.17 16.44
C ASN A 57 -15.95 2.89 15.01
N ASP A 58 -17.25 3.04 14.76
CA ASP A 58 -17.81 2.81 13.43
C ASP A 58 -17.33 3.86 12.42
N GLU A 59 -17.25 5.13 12.80
CA GLU A 59 -16.66 6.18 11.97
C GLU A 59 -15.17 5.92 11.74
N CYS A 60 -14.43 5.52 12.78
CA CYS A 60 -13.00 5.20 12.69
C CYS A 60 -12.75 4.01 11.75
N ARG A 61 -13.52 2.93 11.88
CA ARG A 61 -13.47 1.77 10.97
C ARG A 61 -13.85 2.14 9.53
N SER A 62 -14.86 2.98 9.36
CA SER A 62 -15.25 3.46 8.03
C SER A 62 -14.12 4.26 7.39
N ASP A 63 -13.46 5.13 8.15
CA ASP A 63 -12.41 6.01 7.63
C ASP A 63 -11.05 5.31 7.46
N PHE A 64 -10.68 4.44 8.39
CA PHE A 64 -9.31 3.92 8.53
C PHE A 64 -9.21 2.39 8.54
N ARG A 65 -10.34 1.66 8.60
CA ARG A 65 -10.43 0.19 8.76
C ARG A 65 -9.90 -0.37 10.08
N VAL A 66 -9.56 0.49 11.03
CA VAL A 66 -9.02 0.17 12.36
C VAL A 66 -9.92 0.80 13.41
N ASP A 67 -10.06 0.15 14.57
CA ASP A 67 -10.74 0.73 15.74
C ASP A 67 -9.95 1.89 16.34
N LEU A 68 -10.65 2.79 17.03
CA LEU A 68 -10.04 3.99 17.61
C LEU A 68 -8.94 3.64 18.62
N ALA A 69 -9.19 2.64 19.47
CA ALA A 69 -8.25 2.17 20.49
C ALA A 69 -6.99 1.52 19.88
N ASP A 70 -7.13 0.93 18.69
CA ASP A 70 -6.06 0.15 18.05
C ASP A 70 -5.11 1.03 17.21
N LEU A 71 -5.48 2.29 16.92
CA LEU A 71 -4.63 3.21 16.17
C LEU A 71 -3.28 3.46 16.85
N ALA A 72 -3.27 3.63 18.17
CA ALA A 72 -2.03 3.85 18.94
C ALA A 72 -1.15 2.59 18.94
N VAL A 73 -1.77 1.42 19.14
CA VAL A 73 -1.10 0.11 19.13
C VAL A 73 -0.48 -0.16 17.75
N LEU A 74 -1.22 0.18 16.68
CA LEU A 74 -0.73 0.06 15.31
C LEU A 74 0.42 1.02 15.03
N ALA A 75 0.36 2.26 15.50
CA ALA A 75 1.43 3.23 15.32
C ALA A 75 2.74 2.74 15.97
N GLU A 76 2.64 2.18 17.17
CA GLU A 76 3.76 1.57 17.89
C GLU A 76 4.35 0.37 17.13
N ALA A 77 3.51 -0.58 16.70
CA ALA A 77 3.93 -1.75 15.91
C ALA A 77 4.60 -1.36 14.59
N LEU A 78 4.09 -0.33 13.93
CA LEU A 78 4.68 0.22 12.71
C LEU A 78 5.94 1.06 12.97
N ARG A 79 6.37 1.22 14.23
CA ARG A 79 7.52 2.03 14.66
C ARG A 79 7.41 3.45 14.11
N ILE A 80 6.22 4.02 14.14
CA ILE A 80 5.96 5.35 13.61
C ILE A 80 6.54 6.39 14.58
N PRO A 81 7.38 7.33 14.11
CA PRO A 81 7.94 8.36 14.97
C PRO A 81 6.84 9.34 15.42
N GLU A 82 7.04 9.97 16.59
CA GLU A 82 6.07 10.96 17.12
C GLU A 82 5.80 12.10 16.12
N LYS A 83 6.83 12.54 15.40
CA LYS A 83 6.77 13.54 14.33
C LYS A 83 7.80 13.23 13.25
N PHE A 84 7.52 13.68 12.04
CA PHE A 84 8.46 13.58 10.93
C PHE A 84 8.38 14.82 10.03
N VAL A 85 9.46 15.02 9.25
CA VAL A 85 9.60 16.13 8.31
C VAL A 85 9.68 15.55 6.92
N CYS A 86 8.73 15.94 6.06
CA CYS A 86 8.67 15.49 4.69
C CYS A 86 9.73 16.21 3.82
N PRO A 87 10.05 15.71 2.62
CA PRO A 87 11.05 16.32 1.73
C PRO A 87 10.79 17.79 1.37
N ASN A 88 9.53 18.21 1.32
CA ASN A 88 9.12 19.60 1.07
C ASN A 88 9.07 20.45 2.36
N ARG A 89 9.62 19.95 3.47
CA ARG A 89 9.62 20.55 4.82
C ARG A 89 8.25 20.60 5.51
N THR A 90 7.23 19.93 4.97
CA THR A 90 5.96 19.73 5.69
C THR A 90 6.22 18.92 6.95
N VAL A 91 5.74 19.41 8.09
CA VAL A 91 5.83 18.70 9.38
C VAL A 91 4.47 18.11 9.71
N ALA A 92 4.45 16.83 10.07
CA ALA A 92 3.27 16.10 10.52
C ALA A 92 3.60 15.27 11.76
N THR A 93 2.58 14.98 12.56
CA THR A 93 2.72 13.98 13.63
C THR A 93 2.65 12.57 13.06
N GLY A 94 3.18 11.60 13.80
CA GLY A 94 3.09 10.19 13.46
C GLY A 94 1.65 9.73 13.28
N MET A 95 0.77 10.11 14.22
CA MET A 95 -0.65 9.75 14.18
C MET A 95 -1.38 10.38 12.98
N GLU A 96 -1.11 11.64 12.68
CA GLU A 96 -1.64 12.31 11.47
C GLU A 96 -1.18 11.57 10.21
N GLY A 97 0.12 11.26 10.11
CA GLY A 97 0.68 10.51 8.99
C GLY A 97 0.06 9.12 8.83
N LEU A 98 -0.09 8.38 9.92
CA LEU A 98 -0.75 7.06 9.94
C LEU A 98 -2.18 7.17 9.41
N CYS A 99 -2.99 8.08 9.97
CA CYS A 99 -4.38 8.25 9.57
C CYS A 99 -4.53 8.67 8.09
N VAL A 100 -3.63 9.53 7.60
CA VAL A 100 -3.58 9.91 6.17
C VAL A 100 -3.34 8.68 5.29
N ALA A 101 -2.36 7.84 5.65
CA ALA A 101 -2.05 6.62 4.91
C ALA A 101 -3.21 5.60 4.98
N LEU A 102 -3.76 5.35 6.16
CA LEU A 102 -4.90 4.45 6.35
C LEU A 102 -6.10 4.88 5.53
N ARG A 103 -6.48 6.17 5.58
CA ARG A 103 -7.59 6.70 4.78
C ARG A 103 -7.34 6.55 3.28
N ARG A 104 -6.09 6.76 2.84
CA ARG A 104 -5.70 6.61 1.45
C ARG A 104 -5.85 5.17 0.95
N PHE A 105 -5.61 4.18 1.80
CA PHE A 105 -5.69 2.76 1.45
C PHE A 105 -7.05 2.11 1.77
N ALA A 106 -7.87 2.72 2.62
CA ALA A 106 -9.18 2.21 3.00
C ALA A 106 -10.22 2.24 1.86
N TYR A 107 -10.15 3.25 0.99
CA TYR A 107 -11.07 3.44 -0.14
C TYR A 107 -10.47 4.35 -1.24
N PRO A 108 -10.78 4.14 -2.54
CA PRO A 108 -10.39 5.04 -3.61
C PRO A 108 -10.99 6.45 -3.43
N CYS A 109 -10.16 7.40 -2.99
CA CYS A 109 -10.54 8.81 -2.83
C CYS A 109 -9.57 9.73 -3.55
N ARG A 110 -9.93 11.00 -3.76
CA ARG A 110 -8.97 12.07 -4.10
C ARG A 110 -8.42 12.67 -2.82
N PHE A 111 -7.23 13.25 -2.88
CA PHE A 111 -6.68 13.99 -1.73
C PHE A 111 -7.56 15.19 -1.34
N SER A 112 -8.27 15.81 -2.30
CA SER A 112 -9.27 16.85 -2.00
C SER A 112 -10.38 16.35 -1.08
N ASP A 113 -10.79 15.09 -1.22
CA ASP A 113 -11.87 14.49 -0.45
C ASP A 113 -11.45 14.23 1.01
N MET A 114 -10.13 14.25 1.27
CA MET A 114 -9.56 14.05 2.59
C MET A 114 -9.46 15.36 3.39
N ILE A 115 -9.51 16.53 2.72
CA ILE A 115 -9.34 17.85 3.37
C ILE A 115 -10.20 18.02 4.63
N PRO A 116 -11.51 17.68 4.62
CA PRO A 116 -12.36 17.90 5.79
C PRO A 116 -11.89 17.14 7.06
N ARG A 117 -11.24 15.99 6.88
CA ARG A 117 -10.77 15.15 7.99
C ARG A 117 -9.39 15.57 8.52
N PHE A 118 -8.57 16.21 7.69
CA PHE A 118 -7.16 16.46 8.02
C PHE A 118 -6.78 17.93 8.12
N GLY A 119 -7.57 18.87 7.57
CA GLY A 119 -7.23 20.30 7.61
C GLY A 119 -5.90 20.64 6.92
N ARG A 120 -5.55 19.88 5.88
CA ARG A 120 -4.28 19.98 5.14
C ARG A 120 -4.55 20.23 3.67
N SER A 121 -3.63 20.94 3.01
CA SER A 121 -3.69 21.10 1.56
C SER A 121 -3.48 19.76 0.84
N VAL A 122 -3.95 19.66 -0.41
CA VAL A 122 -3.74 18.46 -1.26
C VAL A 122 -2.25 18.09 -1.37
N SER A 123 -1.38 19.09 -1.49
CA SER A 123 0.07 18.89 -1.61
C SER A 123 0.67 18.31 -0.34
N GLU A 124 0.27 18.80 0.84
CA GLU A 124 0.71 18.25 2.12
C GLU A 124 0.21 16.82 2.31
N LEU A 125 -1.08 16.55 2.05
CA LEU A 125 -1.65 15.21 2.15
C LEU A 125 -0.93 14.20 1.26
N CYS A 126 -0.60 14.60 0.02
CA CYS A 126 0.13 13.75 -0.91
C CYS A 126 1.53 13.40 -0.38
N VAL A 127 2.26 14.40 0.11
CA VAL A 127 3.64 14.18 0.58
C VAL A 127 3.67 13.39 1.88
N ILE A 128 2.73 13.66 2.81
CA ILE A 128 2.57 12.93 4.08
C ILE A 128 2.23 11.47 3.81
N ALA A 129 1.27 11.19 2.91
CA ALA A 129 0.90 9.82 2.54
C ALA A 129 2.08 9.06 1.93
N SER A 130 2.85 9.73 1.06
CA SER A 130 4.03 9.12 0.43
C SER A 130 5.12 8.80 1.46
N GLU A 131 5.44 9.75 2.34
CA GLU A 131 6.46 9.57 3.37
C GLU A 131 6.08 8.43 4.33
N MET A 132 4.82 8.39 4.76
CA MET A 132 4.34 7.30 5.63
C MET A 132 4.34 5.94 4.94
N THR A 133 3.97 5.89 3.66
CA THR A 133 4.05 4.65 2.85
C THR A 133 5.50 4.15 2.76
N ASP A 134 6.44 5.08 2.54
CA ASP A 134 7.86 4.78 2.46
C ASP A 134 8.41 4.29 3.79
N HIS A 135 8.04 4.95 4.90
CA HIS A 135 8.40 4.52 6.25
C HIS A 135 7.95 3.09 6.54
N ILE A 136 6.66 2.77 6.33
CA ILE A 136 6.12 1.43 6.58
C ILE A 136 6.83 0.38 5.72
N TYR A 137 7.00 0.65 4.41
CA TYR A 137 7.65 -0.29 3.51
C TYR A 137 9.12 -0.52 3.86
N ASN A 138 9.88 0.54 4.12
CA ASN A 138 11.31 0.43 4.41
C ASN A 138 11.56 -0.24 5.77
N THR A 139 10.65 -0.04 6.72
CA THR A 139 10.76 -0.63 8.07
C THR A 139 10.37 -2.11 8.05
N HIS A 140 9.26 -2.47 7.38
CA HIS A 140 8.59 -3.76 7.56
C HIS A 140 8.43 -4.59 6.29
N GLY A 141 8.84 -4.08 5.13
CA GLY A 141 8.67 -4.78 3.84
C GLY A 141 9.35 -6.15 3.78
N TYR A 142 10.38 -6.37 4.60
CA TYR A 142 11.06 -7.65 4.71
C TYR A 142 10.15 -8.80 5.17
N LEU A 143 9.14 -8.49 6.00
CA LEU A 143 8.15 -9.46 6.51
C LEU A 143 7.30 -10.10 5.41
N LEU A 144 7.29 -9.52 4.21
CA LEU A 144 6.59 -10.06 3.05
C LEU A 144 7.52 -10.70 2.01
N THR A 145 8.83 -10.62 2.18
CA THR A 145 9.79 -11.11 1.16
C THR A 145 10.64 -12.26 1.63
N ASP A 146 10.85 -12.37 2.93
CA ASP A 146 11.70 -13.38 3.56
C ASP A 146 10.81 -14.37 4.34
N LEU A 147 10.92 -15.66 4.02
CA LEU A 147 10.21 -16.73 4.71
C LEU A 147 10.87 -17.14 6.03
N ASN A 148 12.12 -16.74 6.29
CA ASN A 148 12.82 -17.05 7.53
C ASN A 148 12.42 -16.09 8.66
N GLN A 149 11.13 -16.11 9.01
CA GLN A 149 10.54 -15.27 10.06
C GLN A 149 10.15 -16.14 11.27
N PRO A 150 10.16 -15.58 12.49
CA PRO A 150 9.70 -16.30 13.70
C PRO A 150 8.31 -16.91 13.56
N GLY A 151 7.39 -16.21 12.87
CA GLY A 151 6.03 -16.70 12.59
C GLY A 151 5.95 -17.85 11.59
N LEU A 152 7.06 -18.21 10.95
CA LEU A 152 7.20 -19.29 9.97
C LEU A 152 8.27 -20.31 10.40
N HIS A 153 8.53 -20.42 11.71
CA HIS A 153 9.38 -21.47 12.28
C HIS A 153 8.80 -22.86 11.99
N PRO A 154 9.62 -23.93 11.82
CA PRO A 154 9.15 -25.28 11.52
C PRO A 154 7.96 -25.78 12.36
N ASP A 155 7.94 -25.48 13.67
CA ASP A 155 6.82 -25.87 14.54
C ASP A 155 5.50 -25.23 14.11
N ARG A 156 5.51 -23.94 13.74
CA ARG A 156 4.34 -23.20 13.24
C ARG A 156 3.93 -23.67 11.84
N LEU A 157 4.90 -23.97 10.98
CA LEU A 157 4.62 -24.54 9.66
C LEU A 157 3.98 -25.93 9.78
N GLN A 158 4.39 -26.73 10.76
CA GLN A 158 3.75 -28.02 11.04
C GLN A 158 2.34 -27.85 11.58
N GLU A 159 2.09 -26.89 12.48
CA GLU A 159 0.73 -26.53 12.92
C GLU A 159 -0.16 -26.15 11.72
N HIS A 160 0.37 -25.34 10.79
CA HIS A 160 -0.33 -24.99 9.55
C HIS A 160 -0.60 -26.21 8.66
N ALA A 161 0.40 -27.08 8.45
CA ALA A 161 0.26 -28.28 7.64
C ALA A 161 -0.80 -29.24 8.21
N ASN A 162 -0.79 -29.45 9.53
CA ASN A 162 -1.78 -30.26 10.22
C ASN A 162 -3.19 -29.68 10.03
N ALA A 163 -3.36 -28.37 10.25
CA ALA A 163 -4.66 -27.71 10.08
C ALA A 163 -5.21 -27.83 8.66
N VAL A 164 -4.34 -27.74 7.63
CA VAL A 164 -4.74 -27.95 6.24
C VAL A 164 -5.14 -29.39 5.98
N HIS A 165 -4.38 -30.35 6.50
CA HIS A 165 -4.69 -31.77 6.36
C HIS A 165 -6.01 -32.15 7.06
N ASP A 166 -6.21 -31.69 8.29
CA ASP A 166 -7.42 -31.90 9.09
C ASP A 166 -8.68 -31.29 8.41
N ALA A 167 -8.50 -30.19 7.67
CA ALA A 167 -9.56 -29.58 6.86
C ALA A 167 -9.83 -30.32 5.52
N GLY A 168 -9.20 -31.48 5.29
CA GLY A 168 -9.36 -32.33 4.11
C GLY A 168 -8.31 -32.10 3.01
N GLY A 169 -7.19 -31.47 3.33
CA GLY A 169 -6.08 -31.28 2.41
C GLY A 169 -5.43 -32.60 1.97
N ALA A 170 -5.20 -32.75 0.67
CA ALA A 170 -4.63 -33.98 0.09
C ALA A 170 -3.14 -34.19 0.41
N LEU A 171 -2.45 -33.13 0.83
CA LEU A 171 -1.02 -33.15 1.16
C LEU A 171 -0.85 -33.05 2.67
N GLU A 172 0.05 -33.87 3.23
CA GLU A 172 0.35 -33.91 4.66
C GLU A 172 1.27 -32.75 5.11
N ASN A 173 1.93 -32.08 4.16
CA ASN A 173 2.94 -31.04 4.42
C ASN A 173 2.59 -29.67 3.81
N CYS A 174 1.32 -29.44 3.46
CA CYS A 174 0.89 -28.18 2.85
C CYS A 174 0.64 -27.12 3.93
N TRP A 175 1.58 -26.19 4.12
CA TRP A 175 1.45 -25.13 5.13
C TRP A 175 0.88 -23.81 4.59
N GLY A 176 0.69 -23.66 3.28
CA GLY A 176 0.28 -22.38 2.70
C GLY A 176 -0.17 -22.46 1.25
N PHE A 177 -0.85 -21.42 0.80
CA PHE A 177 -1.52 -21.37 -0.49
C PHE A 177 -0.92 -20.28 -1.38
N VAL A 178 -0.43 -20.67 -2.56
CA VAL A 178 0.06 -19.73 -3.56
C VAL A 178 -1.12 -19.22 -4.37
N ASP A 179 -1.31 -17.90 -4.41
CA ASP A 179 -2.28 -17.24 -5.28
C ASP A 179 -1.62 -16.15 -6.14
N VAL A 180 -2.12 -15.97 -7.37
CA VAL A 180 -1.70 -14.88 -8.25
C VAL A 180 -2.86 -13.91 -8.45
N THR A 181 -2.73 -12.73 -7.88
CA THR A 181 -3.71 -11.66 -8.02
C THR A 181 -3.40 -10.77 -9.22
N VAL A 182 -4.38 -10.61 -10.11
CA VAL A 182 -4.36 -9.64 -11.22
C VAL A 182 -4.95 -8.31 -10.76
N ARG A 183 -4.17 -7.23 -10.84
CA ARG A 183 -4.60 -5.87 -10.48
C ARG A 183 -4.78 -5.01 -11.75
N PRO A 184 -6.02 -4.60 -12.09
CA PRO A 184 -6.28 -3.74 -13.22
C PRO A 184 -5.53 -2.41 -13.10
N ILE A 185 -5.03 -1.91 -14.21
CA ILE A 185 -4.41 -0.59 -14.32
C ILE A 185 -5.05 0.19 -15.47
N CYS A 186 -4.88 1.51 -15.46
CA CYS A 186 -5.17 2.33 -16.63
C CYS A 186 -4.32 1.86 -17.82
N ARG A 187 -4.86 1.98 -19.04
CA ARG A 187 -4.13 1.64 -20.26
C ARG A 187 -2.86 2.49 -20.33
N PRO A 188 -1.66 1.88 -20.32
CA PRO A 188 -0.43 2.66 -20.29
C PRO A 188 -0.15 3.29 -21.66
N GLY A 189 0.57 4.41 -21.71
CA GLY A 189 1.00 4.99 -22.99
C GLY A 189 1.98 4.09 -23.72
N GLU A 190 2.97 3.59 -22.97
CA GLU A 190 4.01 2.67 -23.43
C GLU A 190 3.79 1.25 -22.91
N ASN A 191 4.47 0.24 -23.49
CA ASN A 191 4.47 -1.14 -22.97
C ASN A 191 3.07 -1.78 -22.83
N GLN A 192 2.06 -1.28 -23.54
CA GLN A 192 0.68 -1.78 -23.50
C GLN A 192 0.59 -3.30 -23.71
N ARG A 193 1.32 -3.82 -24.70
CA ARG A 193 1.28 -5.25 -25.05
C ARG A 193 1.80 -6.16 -23.94
N VAL A 194 2.78 -5.72 -23.15
CA VAL A 194 3.32 -6.53 -22.04
C VAL A 194 2.47 -6.42 -20.78
N MET A 195 1.79 -5.28 -20.59
CA MET A 195 0.85 -5.07 -19.49
C MET A 195 -0.53 -5.67 -19.75
N TYR A 196 -0.88 -6.00 -21.00
CA TYR A 196 -2.18 -6.57 -21.32
C TYR A 196 -2.28 -8.04 -20.92
N ASN A 197 -3.19 -8.34 -20.00
CA ASN A 197 -3.56 -9.70 -19.61
C ASN A 197 -4.62 -10.23 -20.59
N GLY A 198 -4.23 -11.14 -21.48
CA GLY A 198 -5.13 -11.69 -22.50
C GLY A 198 -6.30 -12.51 -21.95
N HIS A 199 -6.12 -13.18 -20.81
CA HIS A 199 -7.16 -14.00 -20.18
C HIS A 199 -8.28 -13.14 -19.58
N LYS A 200 -7.92 -12.10 -18.81
CA LYS A 200 -8.87 -11.15 -18.20
C LYS A 200 -9.28 -10.02 -19.14
N ARG A 201 -8.62 -9.88 -20.30
CA ARG A 201 -8.83 -8.84 -21.33
C ARG A 201 -8.73 -7.40 -20.80
N ILE A 202 -7.76 -7.17 -19.90
CA ILE A 202 -7.50 -5.88 -19.26
C ILE A 202 -6.00 -5.60 -19.22
N HIS A 203 -5.62 -4.32 -19.11
CA HIS A 203 -4.26 -3.97 -18.71
C HIS A 203 -4.12 -4.17 -17.21
N ALA A 204 -3.07 -4.87 -16.79
CA ALA A 204 -2.89 -5.25 -15.41
C ALA A 204 -1.42 -5.41 -15.03
N ILE A 205 -1.19 -5.34 -13.73
CA ILE A 205 -0.01 -5.89 -13.07
C ILE A 205 -0.43 -7.12 -12.26
N LYS A 206 0.50 -8.03 -12.00
CA LYS A 206 0.26 -9.23 -11.20
C LYS A 206 1.11 -9.22 -9.93
N PHE A 207 0.58 -9.82 -8.88
CA PHE A 207 1.27 -10.14 -7.65
C PHE A 207 1.06 -11.61 -7.34
N GLN A 208 2.10 -12.28 -6.85
CA GLN A 208 2.01 -13.62 -6.28
C GLN A 208 2.08 -13.50 -4.77
N SER A 209 1.18 -14.14 -4.04
CA SER A 209 1.22 -14.20 -2.59
C SER A 209 1.20 -15.64 -2.09
N VAL A 210 1.82 -15.87 -0.93
CA VAL A 210 1.61 -17.08 -0.12
C VAL A 210 0.76 -16.68 1.07
N VAL A 211 -0.38 -17.33 1.24
CA VAL A 211 -1.29 -17.11 2.38
C VAL A 211 -1.25 -18.34 3.28
N ALA A 212 -1.01 -18.12 4.57
CA ALA A 212 -0.98 -19.18 5.58
C ALA A 212 -2.40 -19.45 6.16
N PRO A 213 -2.63 -20.63 6.78
CA PRO A 213 -3.88 -20.97 7.45
C PRO A 213 -4.33 -19.99 8.52
N ASN A 214 -3.39 -19.28 9.17
CA ASN A 214 -3.70 -18.21 10.11
C ASN A 214 -4.17 -16.90 9.45
N GLY A 215 -4.34 -16.89 8.12
CA GLY A 215 -4.85 -15.76 7.35
C GLY A 215 -3.83 -14.68 7.04
N LEU A 216 -2.56 -14.85 7.43
CA LEU A 216 -1.50 -13.93 7.08
C LEU A 216 -1.01 -14.15 5.65
N ILE A 217 -0.67 -13.04 4.99
CA ILE A 217 0.15 -13.04 3.78
C ILE A 217 1.60 -13.24 4.22
N ALA A 218 2.11 -14.47 4.07
CA ALA A 218 3.46 -14.88 4.49
C ALA A 218 4.54 -14.44 3.50
N ASN A 219 4.19 -14.34 2.21
CA ASN A 219 5.12 -13.86 1.18
C ASN A 219 4.36 -13.13 0.08
N LEU A 220 5.01 -12.15 -0.55
CA LEU A 220 4.47 -11.34 -1.62
C LEU A 220 5.57 -11.01 -2.64
N TYR A 221 5.35 -11.42 -3.88
CA TYR A 221 6.22 -11.11 -5.02
C TYR A 221 5.49 -10.32 -6.10
N GLY A 222 6.17 -9.31 -6.65
CA GLY A 222 5.67 -8.43 -7.69
C GLY A 222 6.01 -6.97 -7.42
N PRO A 223 5.49 -6.04 -8.22
CA PRO A 223 4.57 -6.23 -9.35
C PRO A 223 5.26 -6.83 -10.59
N ILE A 224 4.53 -7.66 -11.33
CA ILE A 224 4.97 -8.25 -12.61
C ILE A 224 4.00 -7.88 -13.74
N GLU A 225 4.46 -7.88 -15.00
CA GLU A 225 3.64 -7.49 -16.14
C GLU A 225 2.44 -8.43 -16.35
N GLY A 226 1.26 -7.87 -16.65
CA GLY A 226 0.00 -8.62 -16.75
C GLY A 226 -0.03 -9.77 -17.76
N LYS A 227 0.83 -9.75 -18.79
CA LYS A 227 0.95 -10.81 -19.80
C LYS A 227 1.60 -12.09 -19.25
N ARG A 228 2.37 -12.02 -18.16
CA ARG A 228 3.15 -13.15 -17.66
C ARG A 228 2.26 -14.29 -17.17
N HIS A 229 2.70 -15.53 -17.38
CA HIS A 229 2.01 -16.73 -16.89
C HIS A 229 2.35 -16.98 -15.42
N ASP A 230 1.39 -17.53 -14.67
CA ASP A 230 1.48 -17.67 -13.21
C ASP A 230 2.63 -18.61 -12.80
N ALA A 231 2.78 -19.76 -13.48
CA ALA A 231 3.94 -20.65 -13.31
C ALA A 231 5.30 -19.95 -13.57
N GLY A 232 5.33 -18.99 -14.49
CA GLY A 232 6.53 -18.18 -14.73
C GLY A 232 6.82 -17.24 -13.56
N MET A 233 5.80 -16.68 -12.93
CA MET A 233 5.94 -15.85 -11.74
C MET A 233 6.45 -16.66 -10.54
N LEU A 234 5.92 -17.86 -10.31
CA LEU A 234 6.38 -18.76 -9.25
C LEU A 234 7.88 -19.06 -9.35
N ARG A 235 8.39 -19.23 -10.56
CA ARG A 235 9.81 -19.41 -10.81
C ARG A 235 10.62 -18.13 -10.61
N MET A 236 10.09 -16.99 -11.07
CA MET A 236 10.77 -15.69 -10.95
C MET A 236 10.85 -15.15 -9.52
N SER A 237 9.91 -15.54 -8.66
CA SER A 237 9.89 -15.11 -7.26
C SER A 237 11.02 -15.74 -6.44
N GLY A 238 11.63 -16.82 -6.91
CA GLY A 238 12.59 -17.59 -6.12
C GLY A 238 11.96 -18.23 -4.88
N LEU A 239 10.61 -18.30 -4.83
CA LEU A 239 9.89 -18.85 -3.69
C LEU A 239 10.31 -20.30 -3.41
N LEU A 240 10.45 -21.10 -4.46
CA LEU A 240 10.90 -22.49 -4.34
C LEU A 240 12.33 -22.57 -3.77
N ASP A 241 13.24 -21.68 -4.22
CA ASP A 241 14.60 -21.64 -3.70
C ASP A 241 14.65 -21.24 -2.21
N GLN A 242 13.72 -20.39 -1.75
CA GLN A 242 13.59 -20.04 -0.33
C GLN A 242 13.05 -21.21 0.50
N LEU A 243 12.10 -21.98 -0.04
CA LEU A 243 11.58 -23.20 0.58
C LEU A 243 12.64 -24.31 0.65
N ASP A 244 13.58 -24.34 -0.30
CA ASP A 244 14.67 -25.31 -0.37
C ASP A 244 15.84 -24.97 0.59
N GLN A 245 15.83 -23.80 1.25
CA GLN A 245 16.81 -23.50 2.30
C GLN A 245 16.53 -24.37 3.53
N PRO A 246 17.57 -24.80 4.28
CA PRO A 246 17.44 -25.80 5.33
C PRO A 246 16.75 -25.25 6.58
N THR A 247 15.45 -25.07 6.49
CA THR A 247 14.49 -25.03 7.60
C THR A 247 13.55 -26.23 7.42
N GLY A 248 14.06 -27.42 7.76
CA GLY A 248 13.27 -28.65 7.90
C GLY A 248 13.13 -29.50 6.63
N ASP A 249 13.80 -30.66 6.62
CA ASP A 249 13.75 -31.68 5.56
C ASP A 249 12.32 -32.14 5.19
N ILE A 250 11.78 -31.70 4.04
CA ILE A 250 10.82 -32.47 3.23
C ILE A 250 11.13 -32.31 1.72
N ILE A 251 12.00 -33.20 1.27
CA ILE A 251 12.14 -33.90 -0.01
C ILE A 251 11.30 -33.45 -1.23
N ASN A 252 12.04 -33.29 -2.35
CA ASN A 252 11.73 -33.53 -3.77
C ASN A 252 10.29 -33.29 -4.24
N TYR A 253 10.12 -32.33 -5.13
CA TYR A 253 9.63 -32.51 -6.51
C TYR A 253 9.49 -31.10 -7.10
N PHE A 254 10.50 -30.58 -7.83
CA PHE A 254 10.35 -29.67 -8.99
C PHE A 254 11.75 -29.33 -9.56
N LYS A 255 12.48 -30.34 -10.04
CA LYS A 255 13.63 -30.12 -10.94
C LYS A 255 13.14 -30.02 -12.38
N PHE A 256 12.77 -28.82 -12.84
CA PHE A 256 13.03 -28.41 -14.22
C PHE A 256 12.75 -26.92 -14.41
N MET A 257 13.81 -26.14 -14.50
CA MET A 257 14.10 -25.21 -15.59
C MET A 257 15.07 -24.19 -15.03
N ASP A 258 16.30 -24.24 -15.52
CA ASP A 258 17.28 -23.17 -15.42
C ASP A 258 17.20 -22.35 -16.72
N PHE A 259 17.29 -21.01 -16.61
CA PHE A 259 17.63 -20.02 -17.64
C PHE A 259 17.20 -18.58 -17.29
N LYS A 260 18.24 -17.73 -17.31
CA LYS A 260 18.34 -16.28 -17.60
C LYS A 260 17.54 -15.29 -16.74
N LYS A 261 18.31 -14.75 -15.77
CA LYS A 261 18.33 -13.34 -15.37
C LYS A 261 18.11 -12.42 -16.58
N ASN A 262 17.07 -11.59 -16.50
CA ASN A 262 17.06 -10.17 -16.78
C ASN A 262 15.61 -9.70 -16.99
N LEU A 263 15.15 -8.83 -16.09
CA LEU A 263 14.39 -7.60 -16.36
C LEU A 263 13.97 -7.05 -14.99
N LYS A 264 14.83 -6.18 -14.43
CA LYS A 264 14.43 -5.27 -13.36
C LYS A 264 13.48 -4.24 -13.96
N ILE A 265 12.20 -4.33 -13.63
CA ILE A 265 11.27 -3.20 -13.63
C ILE A 265 10.97 -3.02 -12.14
N GLY A 266 11.44 -2.01 -11.42
CA GLY A 266 11.60 -0.62 -11.81
C GLY A 266 10.51 0.20 -11.13
N LEU A 267 10.56 0.30 -9.79
CA LEU A 267 10.09 1.45 -9.01
C LEU A 267 8.73 2.06 -9.41
N SER A 268 7.64 1.29 -9.45
CA SER A 268 6.33 1.94 -9.38
C SER A 268 5.95 2.13 -7.90
N ALA A 269 5.51 3.34 -7.54
CA ALA A 269 4.89 3.61 -6.25
C ALA A 269 3.75 2.60 -5.95
N VAL A 270 3.11 2.05 -6.99
CA VAL A 270 2.04 1.05 -6.91
C VAL A 270 2.50 -0.26 -6.27
N GLY A 271 3.68 -0.77 -6.62
CA GLY A 271 4.22 -1.99 -6.01
C GLY A 271 4.42 -1.83 -4.50
N LYS A 272 5.07 -0.71 -4.12
CA LYS A 272 5.28 -0.33 -2.73
C LYS A 272 3.96 -0.17 -1.97
N MET A 273 3.00 0.54 -2.54
CA MET A 273 1.65 0.70 -1.96
C MET A 273 0.97 -0.64 -1.75
N TYR A 274 1.11 -1.59 -2.69
CA TYR A 274 0.52 -2.92 -2.56
C TYR A 274 1.14 -3.71 -1.41
N SER A 275 2.47 -3.67 -1.26
CA SER A 275 3.17 -4.27 -0.11
C SER A 275 2.74 -3.63 1.21
N VAL A 276 2.61 -2.31 1.28
CA VAL A 276 2.11 -1.62 2.48
C VAL A 276 0.66 -2.02 2.79
N CYS A 277 -0.20 -2.13 1.77
CA CYS A 277 -1.55 -2.65 1.96
C CYS A 277 -1.57 -4.09 2.49
N ALA A 278 -0.63 -4.95 2.05
CA ALA A 278 -0.49 -6.31 2.55
C ALA A 278 0.00 -6.35 4.01
N LEU A 279 0.96 -5.51 4.39
CA LEU A 279 1.40 -5.34 5.79
C LEU A 279 0.25 -4.86 6.68
N LEU A 280 -0.48 -3.82 6.25
CA LEU A 280 -1.66 -3.32 6.96
C LEU A 280 -2.76 -4.37 7.01
N ARG A 281 -2.93 -5.19 5.96
CA ARG A 281 -3.89 -6.29 5.97
C ARG A 281 -3.51 -7.35 7.01
N ASN A 282 -2.23 -7.71 7.11
CA ASN A 282 -1.75 -8.62 8.14
C ASN A 282 -1.96 -8.04 9.54
N ALA A 283 -1.73 -6.73 9.74
CA ALA A 283 -2.04 -6.04 10.99
C ALA A 283 -3.53 -6.17 11.37
N LEU A 284 -4.43 -5.95 10.41
CA LEU A 284 -5.87 -6.13 10.62
C LEU A 284 -6.23 -7.58 10.93
N THR A 285 -5.56 -8.55 10.30
CA THR A 285 -5.72 -9.97 10.65
C THR A 285 -5.27 -10.23 12.08
N CYS A 286 -4.14 -9.68 12.54
CA CYS A 286 -3.69 -9.80 13.93
C CYS A 286 -4.69 -9.20 14.93
N PHE A 287 -5.33 -8.07 14.59
CA PHE A 287 -6.32 -7.45 15.47
C PHE A 287 -7.66 -8.19 15.51
N TYR A 288 -8.16 -8.60 14.35
CA TYR A 288 -9.58 -8.98 14.18
C TYR A 288 -9.79 -10.39 13.64
N GLY A 289 -8.71 -11.13 13.39
CA GLY A 289 -8.74 -12.43 12.72
C GLY A 289 -9.10 -12.31 11.23
N SER A 290 -9.37 -13.46 10.62
CA SER A 290 -9.80 -13.56 9.23
C SER A 290 -10.72 -14.77 9.04
N THR A 291 -11.46 -14.79 7.93
CA THR A 291 -12.23 -15.98 7.55
C THR A 291 -11.34 -17.22 7.37
N THR A 292 -10.11 -17.04 6.87
CA THR A 292 -9.15 -18.12 6.69
C THR A 292 -8.70 -18.70 8.03
N SER A 293 -8.30 -17.84 8.98
CA SER A 293 -7.92 -18.27 10.33
C SER A 293 -9.07 -18.99 11.05
N SER A 294 -10.30 -18.46 10.94
CA SER A 294 -11.49 -19.11 11.51
C SER A 294 -11.81 -20.45 10.85
N TYR A 295 -11.60 -20.59 9.53
CA TYR A 295 -11.85 -21.83 8.81
C TYR A 295 -10.89 -22.94 9.22
N PHE A 296 -9.59 -22.63 9.30
CA PHE A 296 -8.56 -23.60 9.69
C PHE A 296 -8.38 -23.75 11.20
N GLY A 297 -9.01 -22.91 12.01
CA GLY A 297 -8.86 -22.93 13.47
C GLY A 297 -7.45 -22.57 13.94
N VAL A 298 -6.72 -21.75 13.17
CA VAL A 298 -5.37 -21.30 13.50
C VAL A 298 -5.39 -19.80 13.71
N ASP A 299 -5.19 -19.35 14.94
CA ASP A 299 -5.17 -17.93 15.25
C ASP A 299 -3.91 -17.23 14.68
N PRO A 300 -4.04 -15.99 14.20
CA PRO A 300 -2.89 -15.18 13.86
C PRO A 300 -2.08 -14.83 15.13
N PRO A 301 -0.78 -14.57 14.99
CA PRO A 301 0.02 -14.03 16.08
C PRO A 301 -0.52 -12.66 16.51
N THR A 302 -0.14 -12.24 17.72
CA THR A 302 -0.37 -10.86 18.15
C THR A 302 0.31 -9.87 17.20
N LEU A 303 -0.16 -8.62 17.20
CA LEU A 303 0.41 -7.58 16.35
C LEU A 303 1.91 -7.35 16.65
N GLN A 304 2.28 -7.39 17.93
CA GLN A 304 3.65 -7.22 18.42
C GLN A 304 4.56 -8.34 17.95
N GLU A 305 4.09 -9.61 18.01
CA GLU A 305 4.82 -10.76 17.49
C GLU A 305 5.03 -10.66 15.97
N TYR A 306 4.00 -10.25 15.22
CA TYR A 306 4.11 -10.11 13.76
C TYR A 306 5.12 -9.04 13.35
N TYR A 307 5.05 -7.85 13.96
CA TYR A 307 5.96 -6.74 13.67
C TYR A 307 7.28 -6.81 14.46
N GLN A 308 7.53 -7.91 15.19
CA GLN A 308 8.77 -8.17 15.91
C GLN A 308 9.16 -6.99 16.83
N LEU A 309 8.17 -6.51 17.59
CA LEU A 309 8.41 -5.63 18.72
C LEU A 309 8.89 -6.49 19.89
N ASN A 310 10.17 -6.39 20.21
CA ASN A 310 10.72 -6.91 21.46
C ASN A 310 10.42 -5.92 22.60
#